data_AF-A0A2K0UTU9-F1
#
_entry.id   AF-A0A2K0UTU9-F1
#
_cell.length_a   1.000
_cell.length_b   1.000
_cell.length_c   1.000
_cell.angle_alpha   90.00
_cell.angle_beta   90.00
_cell.angle_gamma   90.00
#
_symmetry.space_group_name_H-M   'P 1'
#
loop_
_entity.id
_entity.type
_entity.pdbx_description
1 polymer ?
#
loop_
_entity_poly.entity_id
_entity_poly.type
_entity_poly.pdbx_seq_one_letter_code
_entity_poly.pdbx_strand_id
1 'polypeptide(L)'
;MDVNIIKKHTLNSAKKRATLLRGPLCPQLLPVLRGLPSSQNGNDLEIEDEVTKLPDISYRVAWQLGRLLAVVDNVFTKSLLWFRGKIHSEAVRRTKEAADITFTGIKEYSEKLPEAVRGIAYAHDNPAVTTDANAFYRGYDGARTPRYANTVQPVDSMMSKVCSSFQYIDHIREVASLLTAATPIGEKNSPNIFNRANDPSSHEWAKVLEWILDVLFTGEIPLHYLVLDLESIPTVYPNILYNQTWLECVIDGALSLANHLEPEYANIKKELKRTVNDYLVTLLSSGAGAPLPYS
;
A
#
# COMPACT_ATOMS: atom_id res chain seq x y z
N MET A 1 -2.97 -28.31 -27.26
CA MET A 1 -3.66 -28.85 -26.07
C MET A 1 -3.28 -27.93 -24.93
N ASP A 2 -4.27 -27.37 -24.24
CA ASP A 2 -4.04 -26.44 -23.14
C ASP A 2 -3.19 -27.11 -22.07
N VAL A 3 -2.04 -26.53 -21.78
CA VAL A 3 -1.06 -27.09 -20.84
C VAL A 3 -1.44 -26.67 -19.43
N ASN A 4 -2.68 -26.97 -19.05
CA ASN A 4 -3.21 -26.68 -17.72
C ASN A 4 -3.00 -27.91 -16.84
N ILE A 5 -2.28 -27.74 -15.74
CA ILE A 5 -2.07 -28.83 -14.80
C ILE A 5 -3.30 -28.90 -13.90
N ILE A 6 -3.97 -30.05 -13.88
CA ILE A 6 -5.07 -30.30 -12.96
C ILE A 6 -4.47 -30.75 -11.62
N LYS A 7 -4.68 -29.97 -10.57
CA LYS A 7 -4.29 -30.31 -9.20
C LYS A 7 -5.52 -30.46 -8.31
N LYS A 8 -5.39 -31.24 -7.24
CA LYS A 8 -6.41 -31.33 -6.18
C LYS A 8 -6.16 -30.18 -5.20
N HIS A 9 -7.16 -29.35 -4.97
CA HIS A 9 -7.10 -28.24 -4.04
C HIS A 9 -8.20 -28.37 -2.97
N THR A 10 -7.87 -28.02 -1.74
CA THR A 10 -8.83 -27.96 -0.63
C THR A 10 -9.25 -26.51 -0.46
N LEU A 11 -10.54 -26.24 -0.68
CA LEU A 11 -11.11 -24.91 -0.49
C LEU A 11 -11.14 -24.53 1.00
N ASN A 12 -11.37 -23.25 1.30
CA ASN A 12 -11.52 -22.76 2.68
C ASN A 12 -12.69 -23.44 3.41
N SER A 13 -13.66 -24.00 2.67
CA SER A 13 -14.77 -24.81 3.18
C SER A 13 -14.40 -26.28 3.48
N ALA A 14 -13.11 -26.64 3.43
CA ALA A 14 -12.57 -28.01 3.55
C ALA A 14 -13.02 -28.99 2.45
N LYS A 15 -13.76 -28.52 1.44
CA LYS A 15 -14.16 -29.34 0.28
C LYS A 15 -12.98 -29.47 -0.70
N LYS A 16 -12.71 -30.69 -1.15
CA LYS A 16 -11.71 -30.98 -2.20
C LYS A 16 -12.35 -30.78 -3.57
N ARG A 17 -11.71 -30.00 -4.45
CA ARG A 17 -12.10 -29.77 -5.85
C ARG A 17 -10.86 -29.90 -6.75
N ALA A 18 -11.05 -30.33 -7.99
CA ALA A 18 -10.02 -30.24 -9.02
C ALA A 18 -9.92 -28.78 -9.48
N THR A 19 -8.70 -28.28 -9.67
CA THR A 19 -8.43 -26.88 -10.03
C THR A 19 -7.36 -26.80 -11.09
N LEU A 20 -7.43 -25.76 -11.92
CA LEU A 20 -6.41 -25.47 -12.91
C LEU A 20 -5.28 -24.68 -12.25
N LEU A 21 -4.04 -25.03 -12.57
CA LEU A 21 -2.85 -24.37 -12.08
C LEU A 21 -1.84 -24.19 -13.22
N ARG A 22 -1.29 -22.97 -13.32
CA ARG A 22 -0.34 -22.53 -14.34
C ARG A 22 0.75 -21.65 -13.71
N GLY A 23 1.95 -21.70 -14.31
CA GLY A 23 3.05 -20.81 -13.98
C GLY A 23 3.02 -19.50 -14.78
N PRO A 24 4.03 -18.62 -14.61
CA PRO A 24 4.18 -17.42 -15.43
C PRO A 24 4.60 -17.72 -16.87
N LEU A 25 5.24 -18.87 -17.11
CA LEU A 25 5.69 -19.29 -18.43
C LEU A 25 4.60 -20.15 -19.09
N CYS A 26 3.82 -19.56 -19.99
CA CYS A 26 2.69 -20.24 -20.63
C CYS A 26 2.86 -20.26 -22.16
N PRO A 27 2.42 -21.33 -22.85
CA PRO A 27 2.43 -21.39 -24.32
C PRO A 27 1.47 -20.40 -25.01
N GLN A 28 0.54 -19.79 -24.26
CA GLN A 28 -0.57 -19.03 -24.81
C GLN A 28 -0.57 -17.61 -24.29
N LEU A 29 -0.90 -16.67 -25.18
CA LEU A 29 -1.13 -15.27 -24.81
C LEU A 29 -2.47 -15.21 -24.06
N LEU A 30 -2.39 -14.97 -22.75
CA LEU A 30 -3.57 -14.79 -21.94
C LEU A 30 -4.03 -13.33 -21.98
N PRO A 31 -5.35 -13.07 -21.91
CA PRO A 31 -5.85 -11.72 -21.78
C PRO A 31 -5.30 -11.10 -20.48
N VAL A 32 -4.66 -9.93 -20.61
CA VAL A 32 -4.20 -9.14 -19.48
C VAL A 32 -5.43 -8.74 -18.67
N LEU A 33 -5.47 -9.06 -17.38
CA LEU A 33 -6.52 -8.54 -16.50
C LEU A 33 -6.42 -7.01 -16.52
N ARG A 34 -7.52 -6.32 -16.83
CA ARG A 34 -7.49 -4.85 -16.94
C ARG A 34 -7.19 -4.24 -15.56
N GLY A 35 -5.98 -3.69 -15.42
CA GLY A 35 -5.50 -3.02 -14.20
C GLY A 35 -4.83 -4.00 -13.23
N LEU A 36 -3.90 -3.47 -12.42
CA LEU A 36 -3.14 -4.30 -11.49
C LEU A 36 -4.09 -5.02 -10.50
N PRO A 37 -4.14 -6.36 -10.47
CA PRO A 37 -5.02 -7.15 -9.59
C PRO A 37 -4.80 -6.73 -8.15
N SER A 38 -5.82 -6.18 -7.47
CA SER A 38 -5.71 -5.68 -6.10
C SER A 38 -6.54 -6.53 -5.15
N SER A 39 -5.89 -7.48 -4.49
CA SER A 39 -6.52 -8.40 -3.56
C SER A 39 -6.08 -8.18 -2.11
N GLN A 40 -6.99 -8.44 -1.16
CA GLN A 40 -6.67 -8.46 0.27
C GLN A 40 -6.27 -9.86 0.78
N ASN A 41 -6.79 -10.93 0.16
CA ASN A 41 -6.65 -12.31 0.66
C ASN A 41 -6.34 -13.36 -0.42
N GLY A 42 -6.32 -12.97 -1.69
CA GLY A 42 -6.09 -13.78 -2.87
C GLY A 42 -7.30 -14.60 -3.36
N ASN A 43 -8.42 -14.65 -2.63
CA ASN A 43 -9.57 -15.49 -3.01
C ASN A 43 -10.38 -14.91 -4.18
N ASP A 44 -10.37 -13.60 -4.33
CA ASP A 44 -10.95 -12.83 -5.44
C ASP A 44 -10.18 -12.99 -6.76
N LEU A 45 -8.99 -13.59 -6.73
CA LEU A 45 -8.17 -13.86 -7.91
C LEU A 45 -8.43 -15.24 -8.53
N GLU A 46 -9.40 -15.99 -8.01
CA GLU A 46 -9.84 -17.24 -8.61
C GLU A 46 -10.74 -16.95 -9.82
N ILE A 47 -10.38 -17.50 -10.98
CA ILE A 47 -11.15 -17.32 -12.23
C ILE A 47 -11.77 -18.66 -12.60
N GLU A 48 -13.08 -18.71 -12.85
CA GLU A 48 -13.70 -19.93 -13.34
C GLU A 48 -13.57 -20.03 -14.87
N ASP A 49 -13.07 -21.15 -15.35
CA ASP A 49 -13.01 -21.41 -16.80
C ASP A 49 -14.41 -21.72 -17.35
N GLU A 50 -14.80 -21.02 -18.42
CA GLU A 50 -16.15 -21.11 -18.96
C GLU A 50 -16.48 -22.50 -19.51
N VAL A 51 -15.48 -23.18 -20.08
CA VAL A 51 -15.61 -24.47 -20.76
C VAL A 51 -15.57 -25.62 -19.75
N THR A 52 -14.52 -25.69 -18.93
CA THR A 52 -14.31 -26.81 -18.00
C THR A 52 -15.07 -26.65 -16.68
N LYS A 53 -15.55 -25.44 -16.35
CA LYS A 53 -16.13 -25.09 -15.04
C LYS A 53 -15.21 -25.44 -13.87
N LEU A 54 -13.90 -25.52 -14.13
CA LEU A 54 -12.89 -25.69 -13.11
C LEU A 54 -12.38 -24.30 -12.70
N PRO A 55 -12.15 -24.06 -11.40
CA PRO A 55 -11.55 -22.81 -10.97
C PRO A 55 -10.04 -22.85 -11.26
N ASP A 56 -9.57 -21.78 -11.85
CA ASP A 56 -8.16 -21.46 -12.04
C ASP A 56 -7.66 -20.72 -10.80
N ILE A 57 -6.75 -21.37 -10.07
CA ILE A 57 -6.15 -20.84 -8.84
C ILE A 57 -4.77 -20.24 -9.09
N SER A 58 -4.31 -20.12 -10.34
CA SER A 58 -2.94 -19.71 -10.68
C SER A 58 -2.60 -18.35 -10.08
N TYR A 59 -3.51 -17.38 -10.20
CA TYR A 59 -3.32 -16.02 -9.68
C TYR A 59 -3.40 -15.97 -8.14
N ARG A 60 -4.26 -16.79 -7.52
CA ARG A 60 -4.28 -16.95 -6.05
C ARG A 60 -2.95 -17.50 -5.55
N VAL A 61 -2.40 -18.52 -6.21
CA VAL A 61 -1.11 -19.11 -5.86
C VAL A 61 0.02 -18.10 -6.05
N ALA A 62 0.03 -17.35 -7.16
CA ALA A 62 0.97 -16.27 -7.41
C ALA A 62 0.95 -15.22 -6.29
N TRP A 63 -0.25 -14.82 -5.86
CA TRP A 63 -0.42 -13.86 -4.77
C TRP A 63 0.12 -14.38 -3.43
N GLN A 64 -0.13 -15.65 -3.09
CA GLN A 64 0.44 -16.25 -1.88
C GLN A 64 1.97 -16.41 -1.98
N LEU A 65 2.50 -16.72 -3.16
CA LEU A 65 3.93 -16.78 -3.41
C LEU A 65 4.58 -15.41 -3.19
N GLY A 66 3.97 -14.33 -3.67
CA GLY A 66 4.44 -12.97 -3.43
C GLY A 66 4.57 -12.64 -1.94
N ARG A 67 3.59 -13.04 -1.13
CA ARG A 67 3.67 -12.91 0.33
C ARG A 67 4.81 -13.72 0.92
N LEU A 68 5.00 -14.94 0.45
CA LEU A 68 6.07 -15.82 0.93
C LEU A 68 7.45 -15.21 0.63
N LEU A 69 7.69 -14.79 -0.62
CA LEU A 69 8.94 -14.16 -1.04
C LEU A 69 9.22 -12.89 -0.24
N ALA A 70 8.19 -12.06 -0.05
CA ALA A 70 8.31 -10.85 0.75
C ALA A 70 8.61 -11.13 2.24
N VAL A 71 8.00 -12.15 2.85
CA VAL A 71 8.29 -12.54 4.25
C VAL A 71 9.72 -13.05 4.41
N VAL A 72 10.25 -13.75 3.40
CA VAL A 72 11.65 -14.22 3.39
C VAL A 72 12.62 -13.05 3.34
N ASP A 73 12.29 -11.99 2.59
CA ASP A 73 13.08 -10.76 2.55
C ASP A 73 12.74 -9.80 3.70
N ASN A 74 13.55 -9.87 4.75
CA ASN A 74 13.45 -8.97 5.91
C ASN A 74 13.72 -7.50 5.57
N VAL A 75 14.57 -7.21 4.59
CA VAL A 75 14.92 -5.83 4.19
C VAL A 75 13.73 -5.21 3.48
N PHE A 76 13.12 -5.94 2.54
CA PHE A 76 11.89 -5.53 1.87
C PHE A 76 10.76 -5.32 2.88
N THR A 77 10.47 -6.31 3.74
CA THR A 77 9.34 -6.24 4.67
C THR A 77 9.47 -5.09 5.67
N LYS A 78 10.67 -4.84 6.22
CA LYS A 78 10.91 -3.70 7.12
C LYS A 78 10.78 -2.37 6.39
N SER A 79 11.35 -2.26 5.19
CA SER A 79 11.26 -1.05 4.38
C SER A 79 9.81 -0.74 4.01
N LEU A 80 9.03 -1.74 3.61
CA LEU A 80 7.60 -1.59 3.32
C LEU A 80 6.80 -1.14 4.56
N LEU A 81 7.07 -1.75 5.73
CA LEU A 81 6.44 -1.38 6.99
C LEU A 81 6.71 0.08 7.35
N TRP A 82 7.98 0.50 7.33
CA TRP A 82 8.37 1.87 7.63
C TRP A 82 7.83 2.87 6.62
N PHE A 83 7.88 2.53 5.33
CA PHE A 83 7.36 3.37 4.28
C PHE A 83 5.85 3.63 4.44
N ARG A 84 5.07 2.59 4.74
CA ARG A 84 3.64 2.72 5.07
C ARG A 84 3.40 3.55 6.32
N GLY A 85 4.20 3.33 7.36
CA GLY A 85 4.14 4.12 8.59
C GLY A 85 4.39 5.60 8.34
N LYS A 86 5.39 5.94 7.51
CA LYS A 86 5.69 7.33 7.12
C LYS A 86 4.55 7.96 6.34
N ILE A 87 4.02 7.28 5.31
CA ILE A 87 2.86 7.78 4.55
C ILE A 87 1.66 7.98 5.47
N HIS A 88 1.32 6.98 6.28
CA HIS A 88 0.15 7.01 7.14
C HIS A 88 0.25 8.13 8.19
N SER A 89 1.37 8.22 8.91
CA SER A 89 1.55 9.22 9.97
C SER A 89 1.50 10.65 9.42
N GLU A 90 2.13 10.89 8.28
CA GLU A 90 2.14 12.20 7.62
C GLU A 90 0.77 12.55 7.02
N ALA A 91 0.09 11.59 6.38
CA ALA A 91 -1.26 11.81 5.87
C ALA A 91 -2.24 12.10 7.02
N VAL A 92 -2.18 11.35 8.12
CA VAL A 92 -2.99 11.62 9.32
C VAL A 92 -2.66 13.00 9.91
N ARG A 93 -1.39 13.41 9.94
CA ARG A 93 -0.98 14.75 10.39
C ARG A 93 -1.64 15.83 9.54
N ARG A 94 -1.56 15.73 8.21
CA ARG A 94 -2.18 16.70 7.28
C ARG A 94 -3.69 16.72 7.38
N THR A 95 -4.34 15.56 7.48
CA THR A 95 -5.80 15.52 7.65
C THR A 95 -6.22 16.14 8.99
N LYS A 96 -5.44 15.94 10.06
CA LYS A 96 -5.68 16.62 11.35
C LYS A 96 -5.52 18.13 11.23
N GLU A 97 -4.47 18.59 10.56
CA GLU A 97 -4.23 20.02 10.29
C GLU A 97 -5.37 20.65 9.47
N ALA A 98 -5.88 19.94 8.46
CA ALA A 98 -6.98 20.42 7.64
C ALA A 98 -8.33 20.41 8.39
N ALA A 99 -8.54 19.46 9.30
CA ALA A 99 -9.80 19.29 10.03
C ALA A 99 -9.89 20.15 11.31
N ASP A 100 -8.76 20.53 11.89
CA ASP A 100 -8.70 21.31 13.12
C ASP A 100 -8.06 22.68 12.86
N ILE A 101 -8.91 23.71 12.88
CA ILE A 101 -8.54 25.14 12.78
C ILE A 101 -7.60 25.56 13.94
N THR A 102 -7.48 24.72 14.97
CA THR A 102 -6.69 24.93 16.19
C THR A 102 -5.47 24.03 16.29
N PHE A 103 -5.19 23.18 15.28
CA PHE A 103 -4.06 22.26 15.32
C PHE A 103 -2.76 23.07 15.35
N THR A 104 -2.22 23.21 16.55
CA THR A 104 -1.00 23.95 16.83
C THR A 104 0.13 22.94 16.86
N GLY A 105 1.12 23.13 15.99
CA GLY A 105 2.31 22.28 15.98
C GLY A 105 3.01 22.30 17.35
N ILE A 106 3.79 21.27 17.65
CA ILE A 106 4.49 21.13 18.96
C ILE A 106 5.28 22.39 19.33
N LYS A 107 5.87 23.08 18.34
CA LYS A 107 6.56 24.35 18.54
C LYS A 107 5.61 25.46 19.04
N GLU A 108 4.49 25.64 18.37
CA GLU A 108 3.51 26.66 18.74
C GLU A 108 2.83 26.35 20.08
N TYR A 109 2.62 25.06 20.38
CA TYR A 109 2.17 24.61 21.69
C TYR A 109 3.22 24.92 22.78
N SER A 110 4.50 24.71 22.50
CA SER A 110 5.59 25.01 23.43
C SER A 110 5.74 26.51 23.71
N GLU A 111 5.39 27.38 22.76
CA GLU A 111 5.38 28.83 22.93
C GLU A 111 4.20 29.29 23.81
N LYS A 112 3.06 28.61 23.70
CA LYS A 112 1.85 28.89 24.50
C LYS A 112 1.87 28.23 25.88
N LEU A 113 2.72 27.22 26.10
CA LEU A 113 2.83 26.47 27.36
C LEU A 113 3.17 27.34 28.58
N PRO A 114 4.15 28.28 28.52
CA PRO A 114 4.50 29.11 29.68
C PRO A 114 3.36 30.02 30.12
N GLU A 115 2.49 30.45 29.19
CA GLU A 115 1.30 31.23 29.51
C GLU A 115 0.23 30.37 30.18
N ALA A 116 -0.02 29.16 29.69
CA ALA A 116 -0.94 28.21 30.32
C ALA A 116 -0.48 27.83 31.75
N VAL A 117 0.82 27.57 31.95
CA VAL A 117 1.38 27.27 33.27
C VAL A 117 1.26 28.47 34.22
N ARG A 118 1.48 29.70 33.73
CA ARG A 118 1.26 30.92 34.52
C ARG A 118 -0.21 31.09 34.90
N GLY A 119 -1.15 30.74 34.01
CA GLY A 119 -2.58 30.74 34.31
C GLY A 119 -2.94 29.74 35.43
N ILE A 120 -2.34 28.56 35.42
CA ILE A 120 -2.53 27.55 36.49
C ILE A 120 -1.92 28.02 37.81
N ALA A 121 -0.71 28.58 37.79
CA ALA A 121 -0.06 29.12 38.99
C ALA A 121 -0.89 30.27 39.60
N TYR A 122 -1.39 31.18 38.77
CA TYR A 122 -2.25 32.27 39.20
C TYR A 122 -3.58 31.79 39.82
N ALA A 123 -4.18 30.74 39.25
CA ALA A 123 -5.40 30.12 39.78
C ALA A 123 -5.16 29.36 41.09
N HIS A 124 -3.99 28.77 41.26
CA HIS A 124 -3.56 28.12 42.51
C HIS A 124 -3.39 29.14 43.64
N ASP A 125 -2.78 30.30 43.35
CA ASP A 125 -2.48 31.32 44.36
C ASP A 125 -3.71 32.17 44.74
N ASN A 126 -4.77 32.14 43.93
CA ASN A 126 -6.03 32.86 44.18
C ASN A 126 -7.23 31.90 44.28
N PRO A 127 -7.38 31.16 45.40
CA PRO A 127 -8.47 30.20 45.58
C PRO A 127 -9.86 30.86 45.60
N ALA A 128 -9.96 32.18 45.85
CA ALA A 128 -11.22 32.92 45.77
C ALA A 128 -11.79 33.05 44.34
N VAL A 129 -10.99 32.74 43.31
CA VAL A 129 -11.44 32.66 41.91
C VAL A 129 -12.00 31.25 41.59
N THR A 130 -11.76 30.27 42.47
CA THR A 130 -12.14 28.86 42.26
C THR A 130 -13.46 28.45 42.92
N THR A 131 -14.11 29.33 43.69
CA THR A 131 -15.44 29.11 44.30
C THR A 131 -16.57 29.11 43.29
N ASP A 132 -16.32 29.57 42.07
CA ASP A 132 -17.23 29.38 40.95
C ASP A 132 -17.06 27.92 40.49
N ALA A 133 -17.97 27.02 40.89
CA ALA A 133 -17.93 25.58 40.58
C ALA A 133 -17.83 25.25 39.07
N ASN A 134 -17.96 26.28 38.22
CA ASN A 134 -17.77 26.24 36.78
C ASN A 134 -16.34 26.60 36.31
N ALA A 135 -15.40 26.95 37.19
CA ALA A 135 -14.04 27.34 36.82
C ALA A 135 -13.21 26.16 36.28
N PHE A 136 -13.40 24.95 36.83
CA PHE A 136 -12.78 23.73 36.30
C PHE A 136 -13.26 23.38 34.88
N TYR A 137 -14.45 23.87 34.51
CA TYR A 137 -15.02 23.70 33.18
C TYR A 137 -14.53 24.74 32.17
N ARG A 138 -13.97 25.91 32.54
CA ARG A 138 -13.56 26.93 31.55
C ARG A 138 -12.37 26.53 30.68
N GLY A 139 -11.45 25.71 31.20
CA GLY A 139 -10.39 25.08 30.40
C GLY A 139 -10.90 23.97 29.47
N TYR A 140 -12.11 23.47 29.72
CA TYR A 140 -12.78 22.42 28.95
C TYR A 140 -13.91 22.95 28.04
N ASP A 141 -14.46 24.14 28.32
CA ASP A 141 -15.58 24.76 27.59
C ASP A 141 -15.14 25.59 26.38
N GLY A 142 -13.86 25.98 26.31
CA GLY A 142 -13.28 26.47 25.04
C GLY A 142 -13.31 25.42 23.92
N ALA A 143 -13.50 24.14 24.28
CA ALA A 143 -13.69 23.02 23.35
C ALA A 143 -15.18 22.62 23.16
N ARG A 144 -16.13 23.33 23.80
CA ARG A 144 -17.58 23.13 23.64
C ARG A 144 -18.23 24.39 23.07
N THR A 145 -17.85 24.76 21.85
CA THR A 145 -18.90 25.22 20.91
C THR A 145 -19.96 24.12 20.83
N PRO A 146 -21.27 24.42 20.84
CA PRO A 146 -22.33 23.41 20.91
C PRO A 146 -22.31 22.52 19.66
N ARG A 147 -21.59 21.40 19.76
CA ARG A 147 -21.65 20.29 18.81
C ARG A 147 -22.79 19.38 19.27
N TYR A 148 -23.91 19.50 18.55
CA TYR A 148 -25.04 18.58 18.43
C TYR A 148 -26.13 18.61 19.53
N ALA A 149 -27.23 19.27 19.21
CA ALA A 149 -28.51 18.59 19.35
C ALA A 149 -28.51 17.37 18.41
N ASN A 150 -28.75 16.20 18.99
CA ASN A 150 -29.08 14.93 18.35
C ASN A 150 -28.01 14.27 17.45
N THR A 151 -27.09 13.53 18.06
CA THR A 151 -27.05 12.06 17.92
C THR A 151 -25.90 11.53 18.78
N VAL A 152 -26.24 10.86 19.86
CA VAL A 152 -25.30 10.02 20.61
C VAL A 152 -24.91 8.88 19.67
N GLN A 153 -23.72 8.96 19.09
CA GLN A 153 -23.00 7.76 18.66
C GLN A 153 -21.74 7.62 19.51
N PRO A 154 -21.46 6.40 19.98
CA PRO A 154 -20.38 6.13 20.91
C PRO A 154 -19.03 6.46 20.28
N VAL A 155 -18.06 6.68 21.15
CA VAL A 155 -16.69 7.11 20.87
C VAL A 155 -15.91 6.01 20.15
N ASP A 156 -16.22 5.77 18.88
CA ASP A 156 -15.31 5.08 17.97
C ASP A 156 -14.37 6.13 17.38
N SER A 157 -13.23 6.28 18.09
CA SER A 157 -11.99 6.97 17.76
C SER A 157 -12.05 8.01 16.64
N MET A 158 -11.69 9.26 16.96
CA MET A 158 -11.42 10.33 15.97
C MET A 158 -10.52 9.87 14.81
N MET A 159 -9.68 8.83 14.99
CA MET A 159 -8.89 8.21 13.90
C MET A 159 -9.71 7.45 12.87
N SER A 160 -10.83 6.83 13.27
CA SER A 160 -11.76 6.18 12.34
C SER A 160 -12.38 7.21 11.39
N LYS A 161 -12.75 8.39 11.90
CA LYS A 161 -13.30 9.49 11.08
C LYS A 161 -12.25 10.17 10.20
N VAL A 162 -11.00 10.25 10.66
CA VAL A 162 -9.89 10.83 9.88
C VAL A 162 -9.50 9.92 8.71
N CYS A 163 -9.40 8.60 8.93
CA CYS A 163 -9.01 7.65 7.88
C CYS A 163 -10.10 7.40 6.83
N SER A 164 -11.37 7.69 7.14
CA SER A 164 -12.50 7.58 6.21
C SER A 164 -12.80 8.89 5.45
N SER A 165 -12.07 9.98 5.73
CA SER A 165 -12.26 11.26 5.04
C SER A 165 -11.67 11.22 3.61
N PHE A 166 -12.38 11.80 2.64
CA PHE A 166 -11.87 12.02 1.28
C PHE A 166 -10.52 12.76 1.29
N GLN A 167 -10.34 13.71 2.22
CA GLN A 167 -9.10 14.46 2.39
C GLN A 167 -7.91 13.56 2.74
N TYR A 168 -8.13 12.48 3.48
CA TYR A 168 -7.06 11.56 3.84
C TYR A 168 -6.50 10.81 2.64
N ILE A 169 -7.36 10.42 1.68
CA ILE A 169 -6.93 9.77 0.44
C ILE A 169 -6.10 10.73 -0.41
N ASP A 170 -6.53 11.99 -0.53
CA ASP A 170 -5.78 13.02 -1.25
C ASP A 170 -4.41 13.29 -0.60
N HIS A 171 -4.36 13.38 0.74
CA HIS A 171 -3.10 13.53 1.45
C HIS A 171 -2.20 12.30 1.34
N ILE A 172 -2.73 11.06 1.32
CA ILE A 172 -1.91 9.87 1.02
C ILE A 172 -1.26 10.05 -0.35
N ARG A 173 -2.01 10.46 -1.37
CA ARG A 173 -1.50 10.63 -2.73
C ARG A 173 -0.40 11.68 -2.81
N GLU A 174 -0.60 12.83 -2.16
CA GLU A 174 0.41 13.90 -2.08
C GLU A 174 1.67 13.44 -1.34
N VAL A 175 1.51 12.75 -0.21
CA VAL A 175 2.64 12.30 0.60
C VAL A 175 3.40 11.18 -0.11
N ALA A 176 2.68 10.26 -0.75
CA ALA A 176 3.28 9.21 -1.56
C ALA A 176 4.08 9.80 -2.72
N SER A 177 3.56 10.79 -3.45
CA SER A 177 4.31 11.41 -4.55
C SER A 177 5.58 12.12 -4.07
N LEU A 178 5.56 12.75 -2.89
CA LEU A 178 6.74 13.39 -2.29
C LEU A 178 7.81 12.38 -1.82
N LEU A 179 7.39 11.27 -1.21
CA LEU A 179 8.32 10.26 -0.67
C LEU A 179 8.90 9.35 -1.76
N THR A 180 8.16 9.16 -2.86
CA THR A 180 8.59 8.34 -4.01
C THR A 180 9.43 9.11 -5.02
N ALA A 181 9.48 10.44 -4.86
CA ALA A 181 10.28 11.31 -5.69
C ALA A 181 11.79 11.13 -5.47
N ALA A 182 12.59 11.56 -6.45
CA ALA A 182 14.02 11.75 -6.25
C ALA A 182 14.28 13.05 -5.45
N THR A 183 15.43 13.12 -4.77
CA THR A 183 15.87 14.37 -4.14
C THR A 183 16.09 15.42 -5.24
N PRO A 184 15.51 16.62 -5.13
CA PRO A 184 15.56 17.60 -6.22
C PRO A 184 17.01 18.08 -6.44
N ILE A 185 17.62 17.65 -7.54
CA ILE A 185 18.84 18.24 -8.09
C ILE A 185 18.40 19.30 -9.11
N GLY A 186 18.03 20.49 -8.63
CA GLY A 186 18.06 21.74 -9.40
C GLY A 186 17.09 21.97 -10.58
N GLU A 187 16.50 20.97 -11.22
CA GLU A 187 15.66 21.17 -12.42
C GLU A 187 14.15 20.93 -12.16
N LYS A 188 13.36 21.99 -12.40
CA LYS A 188 11.92 22.07 -12.08
C LYS A 188 10.97 21.35 -13.06
N ASN A 189 11.47 20.76 -14.15
CA ASN A 189 10.61 20.37 -15.29
C ASN A 189 10.63 18.89 -15.69
N SER A 190 11.32 17.99 -14.97
CA SER A 190 11.21 16.55 -15.21
C SER A 190 10.28 15.90 -14.18
N PRO A 191 9.52 14.84 -14.53
CA PRO A 191 8.82 14.04 -13.53
C PRO A 191 9.86 13.50 -12.56
N ASN A 192 9.86 14.04 -11.34
CA ASN A 192 10.89 13.82 -10.34
C ASN A 192 10.73 12.43 -9.69
N ILE A 193 10.57 11.36 -10.48
CA ILE A 193 10.41 9.99 -9.98
C ILE A 193 11.79 9.37 -9.77
N PHE A 194 11.99 8.70 -8.64
CA PHE A 194 13.22 7.97 -8.38
C PHE A 194 13.41 6.81 -9.39
N ASN A 195 14.57 6.74 -10.04
CA ASN A 195 14.88 5.81 -11.12
C ASN A 195 16.18 5.01 -10.95
N ARG A 196 16.62 4.77 -9.70
CA ARG A 196 17.89 4.12 -9.32
C ARG A 196 19.17 4.87 -9.75
N ALA A 197 19.11 5.70 -10.79
CA ALA A 197 20.19 6.58 -11.23
C ALA A 197 20.24 7.90 -10.42
N ASN A 198 19.10 8.34 -9.87
CA ASN A 198 18.98 9.53 -9.03
C ASN A 198 19.03 9.19 -7.54
N ASP A 199 19.28 10.17 -6.67
CA ASP A 199 19.23 10.00 -5.22
C ASP A 199 17.78 9.90 -4.70
N PRO A 200 17.44 8.94 -3.82
CA PRO A 200 16.08 8.76 -3.33
C PRO A 200 15.70 9.73 -2.21
N SER A 201 14.48 10.29 -2.28
CA SER A 201 13.88 11.04 -1.16
C SER A 201 13.66 10.14 0.07
N SER A 202 13.12 8.93 -0.14
CA SER A 202 12.98 7.90 0.89
C SER A 202 13.85 6.69 0.55
N HIS A 203 14.78 6.37 1.47
CA HIS A 203 15.61 5.17 1.35
C HIS A 203 14.77 3.88 1.44
N GLU A 204 13.66 3.93 2.17
CA GLU A 204 12.72 2.81 2.27
C GLU A 204 12.03 2.55 0.93
N TRP A 205 11.61 3.61 0.22
CA TRP A 205 11.04 3.47 -1.12
C TRP A 205 12.04 2.88 -2.11
N ALA A 206 13.30 3.32 -2.06
CA ALA A 206 14.35 2.78 -2.94
C ALA A 206 14.49 1.26 -2.79
N LYS A 207 14.45 0.75 -1.55
CA LYS A 207 14.51 -0.69 -1.27
C LYS A 207 13.26 -1.45 -1.70
N VAL A 208 12.08 -0.86 -1.52
CA VAL A 208 10.81 -1.44 -2.01
C VAL A 208 10.82 -1.52 -3.54
N LEU A 209 11.24 -0.45 -4.23
CA LEU A 209 11.28 -0.41 -5.69
C LEU A 209 12.33 -1.39 -6.24
N GLU A 210 13.52 -1.45 -5.63
CA GLU A 210 14.58 -2.41 -6.00
C GLU A 210 14.04 -3.85 -6.01
N TRP A 211 13.41 -4.27 -4.90
CA TRP A 211 12.80 -5.60 -4.80
C TRP A 211 11.71 -5.85 -5.85
N ILE A 212 10.83 -4.87 -6.08
CA ILE A 212 9.77 -4.99 -7.08
C ILE A 212 10.36 -5.19 -8.48
N LEU A 213 11.43 -4.45 -8.81
CA LEU A 213 12.12 -4.60 -10.09
C LEU A 213 12.78 -5.97 -10.21
N ASP A 214 13.47 -6.44 -9.16
CA ASP A 214 14.12 -7.76 -9.18
C ASP A 214 13.09 -8.90 -9.34
N VAL A 215 11.89 -8.76 -8.77
CA VAL A 215 10.76 -9.67 -9.00
C VAL A 215 10.21 -9.56 -10.43
N LEU A 216 10.10 -8.34 -11.00
CA LEU A 216 9.69 -8.14 -12.39
C LEU A 216 10.66 -8.82 -13.38
N PHE A 217 11.94 -8.86 -13.05
CA PHE A 217 12.97 -9.60 -13.81
C PHE A 217 13.04 -11.09 -13.47
N THR A 218 12.14 -11.59 -12.63
CA THR A 218 12.15 -12.98 -12.11
C THR A 218 13.41 -13.38 -11.35
N GLY A 219 14.27 -12.42 -10.98
CA GLY A 219 15.54 -12.69 -10.29
C GLY A 219 15.34 -13.26 -8.90
N GLU A 220 14.28 -12.81 -8.21
CA GLU A 220 13.93 -13.24 -6.85
C GLU A 220 13.01 -14.48 -6.81
N ILE A 221 12.59 -15.01 -7.97
CA ILE A 221 11.66 -16.15 -8.03
C ILE A 221 12.44 -17.42 -8.36
N PRO A 222 12.53 -18.40 -7.42
CA PRO A 222 13.15 -19.68 -7.71
C PRO A 222 12.52 -20.38 -8.93
N LEU A 223 13.36 -21.03 -9.73
CA LEU A 223 12.95 -21.68 -10.98
C LEU A 223 11.78 -22.67 -10.80
N HIS A 224 11.72 -23.38 -9.68
CA HIS A 224 10.66 -24.35 -9.40
C HIS A 224 9.27 -23.73 -9.18
N TYR A 225 9.18 -22.40 -8.96
CA TYR A 225 7.91 -21.67 -8.97
C TYR A 225 7.56 -21.12 -10.35
N LEU A 226 8.57 -20.88 -11.20
CA LEU A 226 8.38 -20.46 -12.59
C LEU A 226 7.94 -21.63 -13.48
N VAL A 227 8.49 -22.82 -13.21
CA VAL A 227 8.21 -24.07 -13.91
C VAL A 227 7.57 -25.04 -12.94
N LEU A 228 6.24 -25.12 -12.96
CA LEU A 228 5.48 -25.99 -12.06
C LEU A 228 5.54 -27.47 -12.47
N ASP A 229 5.76 -27.74 -13.75
CA ASP A 229 5.93 -29.08 -14.31
C ASP A 229 6.84 -29.01 -15.54
N LEU A 230 7.76 -29.95 -15.70
CA LEU A 230 8.63 -30.00 -16.89
C LEU A 230 7.81 -30.33 -18.15
N GLU A 231 6.73 -31.10 -17.99
CA GLU A 231 5.79 -31.38 -19.07
C GLU A 231 4.96 -30.14 -19.45
N SER A 232 4.96 -29.11 -18.58
CA SER A 232 4.26 -27.87 -18.88
C SER A 232 5.02 -26.92 -19.82
N ILE A 233 6.31 -27.18 -20.05
CA ILE A 233 7.14 -26.37 -20.94
C ILE A 233 6.89 -26.83 -22.38
N PRO A 234 6.52 -25.92 -23.30
CA PRO A 234 6.38 -26.26 -24.70
C PRO A 234 7.70 -26.78 -25.26
N THR A 235 7.69 -27.95 -25.92
CA THR A 235 8.89 -28.56 -26.50
C THR A 235 9.51 -27.72 -27.65
N VAL A 236 8.79 -26.70 -28.11
CA VAL A 236 9.21 -25.79 -29.19
C VAL A 236 9.47 -24.41 -28.59
N TYR A 237 10.75 -24.01 -28.58
CA TYR A 237 11.30 -22.85 -27.86
C TYR A 237 10.78 -21.44 -28.23
N PRO A 238 10.15 -21.13 -29.39
CA PRO A 238 9.71 -19.74 -29.64
C PRO A 238 8.34 -19.39 -29.00
N ASN A 239 7.65 -20.32 -28.34
CA ASN A 239 6.27 -20.09 -27.87
C ASN A 239 6.13 -19.85 -26.36
N ILE A 240 7.22 -19.66 -25.60
CA ILE A 240 7.11 -19.32 -24.18
C ILE A 240 6.73 -17.85 -24.05
N LEU A 241 5.48 -17.60 -23.72
CA LEU A 241 4.96 -16.28 -23.44
C LEU A 241 4.95 -16.03 -21.94
N TYR A 242 5.24 -14.78 -21.60
CA TYR A 242 5.32 -14.33 -20.22
C TYR A 242 3.96 -13.82 -19.74
N ASN A 243 3.38 -14.43 -18.71
CA ASN A 243 2.13 -13.98 -18.11
C ASN A 243 2.39 -12.81 -17.15
N GLN A 244 2.27 -11.58 -17.67
CA GLN A 244 2.41 -10.36 -16.88
C GLN A 244 1.43 -10.30 -15.69
N THR A 245 0.17 -10.67 -15.90
CA THR A 245 -0.85 -10.69 -14.83
C THR A 245 -0.42 -11.56 -13.65
N TRP A 246 0.27 -12.68 -13.93
CA TRP A 246 0.76 -13.57 -12.87
C TRP A 246 1.79 -12.85 -11.98
N LEU A 247 2.75 -12.12 -12.57
CA LEU A 247 3.69 -11.30 -11.79
C LEU A 247 3.01 -10.19 -11.02
N GLU A 248 2.04 -9.52 -11.64
CA GLU A 248 1.32 -8.45 -10.98
C GLU A 248 0.59 -8.96 -9.72
N CYS A 249 0.09 -10.20 -9.76
CA CYS A 249 -0.43 -10.91 -8.58
C CYS A 249 0.65 -11.19 -7.53
N VAL A 250 1.86 -11.61 -7.93
CA VAL A 250 3.00 -11.77 -7.01
C VAL A 250 3.31 -10.45 -6.31
N ILE A 251 3.42 -9.36 -7.06
CA ILE A 251 3.72 -8.03 -6.52
C ILE A 251 2.58 -7.56 -5.62
N ASP A 252 1.31 -7.76 -6.00
CA ASP A 252 0.17 -7.40 -5.17
C ASP A 252 0.14 -8.18 -3.84
N GLY A 253 0.51 -9.45 -3.88
CA GLY A 253 0.67 -10.29 -2.70
C GLY A 253 1.76 -9.78 -1.77
N ALA A 254 2.94 -9.48 -2.31
CA ALA A 254 4.04 -8.90 -1.54
C ALA A 254 3.65 -7.57 -0.89
N LEU A 255 3.00 -6.69 -1.66
CA LEU A 255 2.45 -5.43 -1.17
C LEU A 255 1.23 -5.62 -0.26
N SER A 256 0.69 -6.82 -0.06
CA SER A 256 -0.37 -7.04 0.92
C SER A 256 0.16 -7.07 2.36
N LEU A 257 1.47 -7.26 2.56
CA LEU A 257 2.09 -7.31 3.87
C LEU A 257 2.08 -5.94 4.57
N ALA A 258 2.17 -5.94 5.90
CA ALA A 258 2.19 -4.72 6.73
C ALA A 258 0.97 -3.79 6.52
N ASN A 259 -0.20 -4.29 6.13
CA ASN A 259 -1.43 -3.49 5.91
C ASN A 259 -2.23 -3.15 7.18
N HIS A 260 -1.65 -3.30 8.37
CA HIS A 260 -2.34 -3.13 9.65
C HIS A 260 -2.76 -1.69 9.99
N LEU A 261 -2.17 -0.69 9.32
CA LEU A 261 -2.48 0.73 9.52
C LEU A 261 -3.79 1.16 8.85
N GLU A 262 -4.22 0.43 7.80
CA GLU A 262 -5.42 0.72 7.04
C GLU A 262 -6.03 -0.58 6.46
N PRO A 263 -6.65 -1.41 7.32
CA PRO A 263 -7.11 -2.73 6.90
C PRO A 263 -8.29 -2.66 5.92
N GLU A 264 -9.16 -1.66 6.03
CA GLU A 264 -10.44 -1.61 5.29
C GLU A 264 -10.29 -1.16 3.83
N TYR A 265 -9.58 -0.07 3.58
CA TYR A 265 -9.57 0.58 2.26
C TYR A 265 -8.30 0.31 1.44
N ALA A 266 -7.22 -0.11 2.10
CA ALA A 266 -5.90 -0.38 1.51
C ALA A 266 -5.46 0.73 0.53
N ASN A 267 -5.72 2.00 0.87
CA ASN A 267 -5.46 3.14 -0.01
C ASN A 267 -3.96 3.33 -0.22
N ILE A 268 -3.15 3.11 0.81
CA ILE A 268 -1.68 3.16 0.70
C ILE A 268 -1.18 2.09 -0.28
N LYS A 269 -1.75 0.88 -0.27
CA LYS A 269 -1.38 -0.18 -1.24
C LYS A 269 -1.74 0.23 -2.67
N LYS A 270 -2.93 0.82 -2.88
CA LYS A 270 -3.37 1.28 -4.20
C LYS A 270 -2.47 2.38 -4.74
N GLU A 271 -2.11 3.35 -3.91
CA GLU A 271 -1.23 4.46 -4.32
C GLU A 271 0.20 3.96 -4.58
N LEU A 272 0.73 3.03 -3.79
CA LEU A 272 1.99 2.34 -4.07
C LEU A 272 2.01 1.70 -5.46
N LYS A 273 0.96 0.94 -5.79
CA LYS A 273 0.80 0.29 -7.09
C LYS A 273 0.71 1.31 -8.23
N ARG A 274 0.02 2.43 -8.00
CA ARG A 274 -0.03 3.55 -8.95
C ARG A 274 1.37 4.13 -9.19
N THR A 275 2.15 4.40 -8.15
CA THR A 275 3.51 4.92 -8.28
C THR A 275 4.40 3.97 -9.10
N VAL A 276 4.30 2.65 -8.88
CA VAL A 276 5.06 1.67 -9.68
C VAL A 276 4.66 1.75 -11.16
N ASN A 277 3.37 1.87 -11.47
CA ASN A 277 2.92 2.05 -12.85
C ASN A 277 3.43 3.35 -13.46
N ASP A 278 3.35 4.46 -12.73
CA ASP A 278 3.85 5.76 -13.17
C ASP A 278 5.36 5.69 -13.47
N TYR A 279 6.12 4.95 -12.65
CA TYR A 279 7.54 4.65 -12.89
C TYR A 279 7.76 3.87 -14.18
N LEU A 280 7.04 2.76 -14.38
CA LEU A 280 7.18 1.91 -15.58
C LEU A 280 6.80 2.67 -16.87
N VAL A 281 5.74 3.49 -16.83
CA VAL A 281 5.32 4.33 -17.96
C VAL A 281 6.36 5.42 -18.27
N THR A 282 6.93 6.03 -17.23
CA THR A 282 7.98 7.04 -17.40
C THR A 282 9.24 6.44 -18.03
N LEU A 283 9.63 5.24 -17.60
CA LEU A 283 10.77 4.50 -18.16
C LEU A 283 10.54 4.17 -19.66
N LEU A 284 9.35 3.69 -20.02
CA LEU A 284 8.95 3.44 -21.41
C LEU A 284 8.99 4.70 -22.28
N SER A 285 8.55 5.84 -21.71
CA SER A 285 8.47 7.11 -22.43
C SER A 285 9.84 7.78 -22.61
N SER A 286 10.78 7.54 -21.69
CA SER A 286 12.08 8.22 -21.70
C SER A 286 13.08 7.64 -22.69
N GLY A 287 12.85 6.45 -23.28
CA GLY A 287 13.78 5.78 -24.19
C GLY A 287 15.15 5.41 -23.59
N ALA A 288 15.40 5.78 -22.33
CA ALA A 288 16.55 5.38 -21.53
C ALA A 288 16.28 3.95 -21.06
N GLY A 289 16.70 2.98 -21.87
CA GLY A 289 16.55 1.57 -21.59
C GLY A 289 17.15 1.20 -20.23
N ALA A 290 16.31 1.07 -19.21
CA ALA A 290 16.40 -0.12 -18.39
C ALA A 290 15.60 -1.19 -19.14
N PRO A 291 16.16 -2.39 -19.36
CA PRO A 291 15.53 -3.38 -20.20
C PRO A 291 14.22 -3.74 -19.52
N LEU A 292 13.06 -3.31 -20.02
CA LEU A 292 11.84 -4.01 -19.62
C LEU A 292 11.94 -5.41 -20.19
N PRO A 293 11.50 -6.44 -19.46
CA PRO A 293 11.81 -7.81 -19.82
C PRO A 293 11.30 -8.21 -21.21
N TYR A 294 10.38 -7.46 -21.83
CA TYR A 294 9.89 -7.71 -23.19
C TYR A 294 9.47 -6.41 -23.88
N SER A 295 10.33 -5.88 -24.75
CA SER A 295 9.98 -5.00 -25.87
C SER A 295 10.52 -5.62 -27.15
#